data_AF-A0A8T7H9N0-F1
#
_entry.id   AF-A0A8T7H9N0-F1
#
_cell.length_a   1.000
_cell.length_b   1.000
_cell.length_c   1.000
_cell.angle_alpha   90.00
_cell.angle_beta   90.00
_cell.angle_gamma   90.00
#
_symmetry.space_group_name_H-M   'P 1'
#
loop_
_entity.id
_entity.type
_entity.pdbx_description
1 polymer ?
#
loop_
_entity_poly.entity_id
_entity_poly.type
_entity_poly.pdbx_seq_one_letter_code
_entity_poly.pdbx_strand_id
1 'polypeptide(L)'
;KNEELVMQAIYGIKGGLKDEGRKILQQVAKDLVKAGAEIIIAGCTEIPLVLQQKNLNFILLDPSKIVAESAIALASRDNIIGQESIQKTSILEKAYN
;
A
#
# COMPACT_ATOMS: atom_id res chain seq x y z
N LYS A 1 10.71 -10.16 16.09
CA LYS A 1 9.37 -9.98 16.72
C LYS A 1 8.32 -9.42 15.76
N ASN A 2 8.44 -8.17 15.27
CA ASN A 2 7.42 -7.64 14.35
C ASN A 2 7.42 -8.34 12.98
N GLU A 3 8.59 -8.71 12.47
CA GLU A 3 8.71 -9.44 11.20
C GLU A 3 7.98 -10.80 11.23
N GLU A 4 8.13 -11.57 12.30
CA GLU A 4 7.45 -12.87 12.47
C GLU A 4 5.92 -12.70 12.49
N LEU A 5 5.42 -11.67 13.20
CA LEU A 5 3.99 -11.35 13.22
C LEU A 5 3.47 -10.94 11.84
N VAL A 6 4.23 -10.12 11.11
CA VAL A 6 3.89 -9.72 9.74
C VAL A 6 3.85 -10.95 8.82
N MET A 7 4.84 -11.83 8.89
CA MET A 7 4.87 -13.05 8.08
C MET A 7 3.71 -13.99 8.44
N GLN A 8 3.42 -14.18 9.73
CA GLN A 8 2.27 -14.94 10.19
C GLN A 8 0.96 -14.38 9.61
N ALA A 9 0.79 -13.06 9.66
CA ALA A 9 -0.40 -12.41 9.10
C ALA A 9 -0.52 -12.58 7.58
N ILE A 10 0.58 -12.41 6.84
CA ILE A 10 0.61 -12.58 5.38
C ILE A 10 0.19 -14.00 4.99
N TYR A 11 0.79 -15.02 5.60
CA TYR A 11 0.44 -16.42 5.33
C TYR A 11 -0.99 -16.75 5.78
N GLY A 12 -1.44 -16.19 6.90
CA GLY A 12 -2.84 -16.30 7.34
C GLY A 12 -3.83 -15.74 6.32
N ILE A 13 -3.58 -14.52 5.82
CA ILE A 13 -4.40 -13.88 4.77
C ILE A 13 -4.42 -14.73 3.51
N LYS A 14 -3.26 -15.26 3.09
CA LYS A 14 -3.14 -16.18 1.96
C LYS A 14 -3.98 -17.45 2.16
N GLY A 15 -4.08 -17.95 3.39
CA GLY A 15 -4.95 -19.07 3.78
C GLY A 15 -6.41 -18.70 4.05
N GLY A 16 -6.81 -17.44 3.87
CA GLY A 16 -8.20 -16.98 4.06
C GLY A 16 -8.50 -16.36 5.43
N LEU A 17 -7.56 -16.33 6.37
CA LEU A 17 -7.69 -15.75 7.71
C LEU A 17 -7.51 -14.22 7.68
N LYS A 18 -8.42 -13.55 6.96
CA LYS A 18 -8.32 -12.11 6.70
C LYS A 18 -8.52 -11.26 7.95
N ASP A 19 -9.40 -11.67 8.87
CA ASP A 19 -9.70 -10.88 10.08
C ASP A 19 -8.54 -10.91 11.08
N GLU A 20 -7.95 -12.08 11.30
CA GLU A 20 -6.79 -12.30 12.14
C GLU A 20 -5.58 -11.55 11.57
N GLY A 21 -5.31 -11.75 10.28
CA GLY A 21 -4.22 -11.06 9.59
C GLY A 21 -4.37 -9.55 9.65
N ARG A 22 -5.59 -9.01 9.47
CA ARG A 22 -5.86 -7.57 9.63
C ARG A 22 -5.48 -7.06 11.01
N LYS A 23 -5.95 -7.73 12.08
CA LYS A 23 -5.70 -7.31 13.47
C LYS A 23 -4.20 -7.27 13.77
N ILE A 24 -3.47 -8.30 13.34
CA ILE A 24 -2.02 -8.38 13.52
C ILE A 24 -1.33 -7.24 12.76
N LEU A 25 -1.64 -7.05 11.48
CA LEU A 25 -1.00 -6.01 10.67
C LEU A 25 -1.34 -4.60 11.17
N GLN A 26 -2.58 -4.34 11.61
CA GLN A 26 -2.95 -3.06 12.23
C GLN A 26 -2.16 -2.79 13.50
N GLN A 27 -1.94 -3.80 14.33
CA GLN A 27 -1.16 -3.66 15.55
C GLN A 27 0.30 -3.32 15.23
N VAL A 28 0.94 -4.08 14.33
CA VAL A 28 2.33 -3.83 13.92
C VAL A 28 2.48 -2.45 13.28
N ALA A 29 1.57 -2.05 12.39
CA ALA A 29 1.62 -0.73 11.76
C ALA A 29 1.51 0.40 12.79
N LYS A 30 0.62 0.29 13.79
CA LYS A 30 0.52 1.25 14.89
C LYS A 30 1.81 1.33 15.71
N ASP A 31 2.45 0.20 15.97
CA ASP A 31 3.70 0.16 16.74
C ASP A 31 4.85 0.82 15.96
N LEU A 32 4.91 0.63 14.65
CA LEU A 32 5.88 1.32 13.78
C LEU A 32 5.64 2.84 13.75
N VAL A 33 4.39 3.28 13.64
CA VAL A 33 4.04 4.71 13.69
C VAL A 33 4.41 5.33 15.03
N LYS A 34 4.13 4.64 16.16
CA LYS A 34 4.55 5.07 17.49
C LYS A 34 6.07 5.17 17.64
N ALA A 35 6.82 4.36 16.89
CA ALA A 35 8.27 4.41 16.85
C ALA A 35 8.84 5.52 15.93
N GLY A 36 7.97 6.34 15.31
CA GLY A 36 8.36 7.47 14.48
C GLY A 36 8.24 7.24 12.97
N ALA A 37 7.67 6.11 12.52
CA ALA A 37 7.39 5.93 11.11
C ALA A 37 6.30 6.90 10.64
N GLU A 38 6.64 7.78 9.69
CA GLU A 38 5.71 8.74 9.10
C GLU A 38 4.80 8.09 8.05
N ILE A 39 5.28 7.01 7.42
CA ILE A 39 4.61 6.30 6.33
C ILE A 39 4.79 4.79 6.53
N ILE A 40 3.73 4.04 6.26
CA ILE A 40 3.76 2.57 6.18
C ILE A 40 3.67 2.16 4.72
N ILE A 41 4.61 1.35 4.26
CA ILE A 41 4.58 0.75 2.91
C ILE A 41 3.98 -0.65 3.02
N ALA A 42 2.88 -0.91 2.32
CA ALA A 42 2.27 -2.23 2.18
C ALA A 42 3.09 -3.09 1.21
N GLY A 43 4.32 -3.45 1.63
CA GLY A 43 5.34 -4.08 0.77
C GLY A 43 5.03 -5.52 0.31
N CYS A 44 3.87 -6.06 0.65
CA CYS A 44 3.42 -7.39 0.23
C CYS A 44 1.97 -7.29 -0.24
N THR A 45 1.63 -7.96 -1.34
CA THR A 45 0.33 -7.79 -2.03
C THR A 45 -0.87 -8.26 -1.19
N GLU A 46 -0.65 -9.07 -0.14
CA GLU A 46 -1.69 -9.46 0.82
C GLU A 46 -2.09 -8.33 1.77
N ILE A 47 -1.19 -7.39 2.07
CA ILE A 47 -1.44 -6.34 3.07
C ILE A 47 -2.59 -5.39 2.61
N PRO A 48 -2.61 -4.87 1.37
CA PRO A 48 -3.70 -4.03 0.87
C PRO A 48 -5.06 -4.73 0.80
N LEU A 49 -5.11 -6.07 0.85
CA LEU A 49 -6.38 -6.81 0.87
C LEU A 49 -7.15 -6.62 2.18
N VAL A 50 -6.46 -6.25 3.27
CA VAL A 50 -7.06 -6.12 4.60
C VAL A 50 -6.82 -4.76 5.26
N LEU A 51 -5.80 -4.01 4.83
CA LEU A 51 -5.54 -2.63 5.26
C LEU A 51 -5.86 -1.64 4.14
N GLN A 52 -6.67 -0.63 4.45
CA GLN A 52 -7.05 0.41 3.50
C GLN A 52 -6.90 1.78 4.15
N GLN A 53 -6.39 2.76 3.40
CA GLN A 53 -6.15 4.14 3.88
C GLN A 53 -7.36 4.72 4.61
N LYS A 54 -8.58 4.50 4.09
CA LYS A 54 -9.85 5.01 4.65
C LYS A 54 -10.13 4.58 6.10
N ASN A 55 -9.43 3.56 6.61
CA ASN A 55 -9.61 3.01 7.95
C ASN A 55 -8.38 3.22 8.85
N LEU A 56 -7.43 4.06 8.42
CA LEU A 56 -6.17 4.29 9.11
C LEU A 56 -5.99 5.79 9.37
N ASN A 57 -5.34 6.10 10.49
CA ASN A 57 -4.98 7.46 10.90
C ASN A 57 -3.51 7.80 10.58
N PHE A 58 -2.88 7.01 9.72
CA PHE A 58 -1.51 7.17 9.23
C PHE A 58 -1.47 6.87 7.73
N ILE A 59 -0.40 7.30 7.06
CA ILE A 59 -0.25 7.15 5.61
C ILE A 59 0.14 5.70 5.28
N LEU A 60 -0.63 5.08 4.40
CA LEU A 60 -0.38 3.75 3.84
C LEU A 60 -0.12 3.89 2.33
N LEU A 61 1.08 3.52 1.89
CA LEU A 61 1.42 3.41 0.47
C LEU A 61 1.30 1.96 0.01
N ASP A 62 0.59 1.73 -1.09
CA ASP A 62 0.51 0.44 -1.77
C ASP A 62 1.33 0.49 -3.08
N PRO A 63 2.54 -0.09 -3.11
CA PRO A 63 3.36 -0.16 -4.32
C PRO A 63 2.66 -0.87 -5.48
N SER A 64 1.78 -1.84 -5.19
CA SER A 64 1.05 -2.61 -6.21
C SER A 64 0.11 -1.71 -7.00
N LYS A 65 -0.61 -0.81 -6.30
CA LYS A 65 -1.45 0.21 -6.92
C LYS A 65 -0.63 1.18 -7.77
N ILE A 66 0.51 1.64 -7.27
CA ILE A 66 1.40 2.58 -8.00
C ILE A 66 1.92 1.93 -9.29
N VAL A 67 2.37 0.67 -9.21
CA VAL A 67 2.83 -0.08 -10.39
C VAL A 67 1.69 -0.30 -11.38
N ALA A 68 0.49 -0.65 -10.91
CA ALA A 68 -0.67 -0.83 -11.78
C ALA A 68 -1.07 0.47 -12.51
N GLU A 69 -1.14 1.59 -11.79
CA GLU A 69 -1.42 2.92 -12.39
C GLU A 69 -0.35 3.29 -13.43
N SER A 70 0.92 3.02 -13.13
CA SER A 70 2.03 3.29 -14.03
C SER A 70 1.95 2.43 -15.30
N ALA A 71 1.62 1.14 -15.15
CA ALA A 71 1.44 0.23 -16.27
C ALA A 71 0.29 0.66 -17.18
N ILE A 72 -0.85 1.07 -16.60
CA ILE A 72 -1.99 1.61 -17.35
C ILE A 72 -1.59 2.89 -18.10
N ALA A 73 -0.88 3.81 -17.44
CA ALA A 73 -0.43 5.04 -18.07
C ALA A 73 0.52 4.78 -19.25
N LEU A 74 1.45 3.82 -19.11
CA LEU A 74 2.34 3.42 -20.21
C LEU A 74 1.55 2.80 -21.37
N ALA A 75 0.66 1.84 -21.10
CA ALA A 75 -0.16 1.20 -22.13
C ALA A 75 -1.12 2.19 -22.82
N SER A 76 -1.59 3.21 -22.10
CA SER A 76 -2.49 4.24 -22.66
C SER A 76 -1.74 5.30 -23.47
N ARG A 77 -0.43 5.49 -23.24
CA ARG A 77 0.40 6.41 -24.05
C ARG A 77 0.59 5.91 -25.47
N ASP A 78 0.61 4.60 -25.69
CA ASP A 78 0.70 4.01 -27.03
C ASP A 78 -0.57 4.25 -27.88
N ASN A 79 -1.68 4.69 -27.26
CA ASN A 79 -2.91 5.09 -27.95
C ASN A 79 -2.99 6.58 -28.30
N ILE A 80 -1.98 7.39 -27.97
CA ILE A 80 -1.93 8.82 -28.30
C ILE A 80 -0.60 9.13 -28.97
N ILE A 81 -0.63 9.23 -30.30
CA ILE A 81 0.47 9.83 -31.08
C ILE A 81 0.57 11.31 -30.65
N GLY A 82 1.58 11.63 -29.83
CA GLY A 82 2.00 12.98 -29.46
C GLY A 82 1.30 13.58 -28.24
N GLN A 83 2.05 13.73 -27.13
CA GLN A 83 2.54 15.03 -26.64
C GLN A 83 3.17 14.90 -25.25
N GLU A 84 4.20 15.72 -25.03
CA GLU A 84 4.83 15.97 -23.74
C GLU A 84 3.81 16.46 -22.70
N SER A 85 3.78 15.82 -21.52
CA SER A 85 3.49 16.45 -20.23
C SER A 85 3.58 15.39 -19.14
N ILE A 86 4.77 15.28 -18.55
CA ILE A 86 4.93 14.62 -17.25
C ILE A 86 4.20 15.50 -16.24
N GLN A 87 2.95 15.19 -15.96
CA GLN A 87 2.26 15.74 -14.80
C GLN A 87 3.00 15.20 -13.57
N LYS A 88 3.88 16.04 -13.00
CA LYS A 88 4.41 15.90 -11.64
C LYS A 88 3.23 15.99 -10.68
N THR A 89 2.43 14.93 -10.57
CA THR A 89 1.67 14.74 -9.34
C THR A 89 2.65 14.06 -8.40
N SER A 90 3.19 14.86 -7.49
CA SER A 90 3.97 14.35 -6.36
C SER A 90 3.15 13.22 -5.75
N ILE A 91 3.76 12.03 -5.61
CA ILE A 91 3.12 10.84 -5.01
C ILE A 91 2.46 11.19 -3.66
N LEU A 92 2.94 12.25 -2.99
CA LEU A 92 2.41 12.80 -1.76
C LEU A 92 1.00 13.41 -1.90
N GLU A 93 0.65 14.09 -3.00
CA GLU A 93 -0.67 14.74 -3.15
C GLU A 93 -1.82 13.73 -3.28
N LYS A 94 -1.55 12.56 -3.90
CA LYS A 94 -2.53 11.46 -3.99
C LYS A 94 -2.67 10.66 -2.69
N ALA A 95 -1.67 10.72 -1.80
CA ALA A 95 -1.72 10.05 -0.50
C ALA A 95 -2.45 10.88 0.57
N TYR A 96 -2.60 12.19 0.35
CA TYR A 96 -3.19 13.15 1.29
C TYR A 96 -4.64 13.56 0.98
N ASN A 97 -5.23 13.14 -0.16
CA ASN A 97 -6.64 13.37 -0.51
C ASN A 97 -7.41 12.04 -0.65
#